data_AF-A0A9W6ZRJ7-F1
#
_entry.id   AF-A0A9W6ZRJ7-F1
#
_cell.length_a   1.000
_cell.length_b   1.000
_cell.length_c   1.000
_cell.angle_alpha   90.00
_cell.angle_beta   90.00
_cell.angle_gamma   90.00
#
_symmetry.space_group_name_H-M   'P 1'
#
loop_
_entity.id
_entity.type
_entity.pdbx_description
1 polymer ?
#
loop_
_entity_poly.entity_id
_entity_poly.type
_entity_poly.pdbx_seq_one_letter_code
_entity_poly.pdbx_strand_id
1 'polypeptide(L)'
;LIDLTRANNIAISLKAFKEFSFDDLVTILSTLDPGKKITGDRIAFLGSVLPNDIEQKQISAYKGSNDALLPAELFFHKLQKVKRVTVKIKVMETLDTLEHGVEDLGDRFSVLRSVCEQVMGSEKLRKVLETVLAIGNIMNEGTSKGSADGFTFDSLLKLTQTKSFDGKMTILDYIVMTF
;
A
#
# COMPACT_ATOMS: atom_id res chain seq x y z
N LEU A 1 -14.09 9.13 -36.47
CA LEU A 1 -12.63 8.83 -36.50
C LEU A 1 -12.31 7.60 -35.68
N ILE A 2 -12.78 7.53 -34.43
CA ILE A 2 -12.65 6.33 -33.60
C ILE A 2 -13.97 5.54 -33.59
N ASP A 3 -13.94 4.29 -33.12
CA ASP A 3 -15.14 3.45 -32.97
C ASP A 3 -16.22 4.16 -32.13
N LEU A 4 -17.49 4.10 -32.57
CA LEU A 4 -18.57 4.85 -31.94
C LEU A 4 -18.85 4.38 -30.50
N THR A 5 -18.75 3.09 -30.23
CA THR A 5 -18.94 2.55 -28.88
C THR A 5 -17.83 3.04 -27.96
N ARG A 6 -16.58 2.99 -28.43
CA ARG A 6 -15.42 3.53 -27.71
C ARG A 6 -15.54 5.03 -27.47
N ALA A 7 -15.93 5.82 -28.48
CA ALA A 7 -16.14 7.26 -28.37
C ALA A 7 -17.19 7.60 -27.30
N ASN A 8 -18.32 6.89 -27.28
CA ASN A 8 -19.37 7.09 -26.29
C ASN A 8 -18.89 6.74 -24.87
N ASN A 9 -18.16 5.63 -24.71
CA ASN A 9 -17.62 5.22 -23.41
C ASN A 9 -16.63 6.26 -22.87
N ILE A 10 -15.71 6.76 -23.71
CA ILE A 10 -14.77 7.83 -23.31
C ILE A 10 -15.55 9.11 -22.97
N ALA A 11 -16.53 9.50 -23.77
CA ALA A 11 -17.33 10.70 -23.51
C ALA A 11 -18.09 10.61 -22.18
N ILE A 12 -18.59 9.42 -21.81
CA ILE A 12 -19.20 9.16 -20.51
C ILE A 12 -18.14 9.29 -19.39
N SER A 13 -16.98 8.66 -19.54
CA SER A 13 -15.90 8.75 -18.57
C SER A 13 -15.43 10.18 -18.34
N LEU A 14 -15.34 10.99 -19.41
CA LEU A 14 -14.96 12.39 -19.33
C LEU A 14 -15.95 13.25 -18.52
N LYS A 15 -17.18 12.79 -18.28
CA LYS A 15 -18.13 13.48 -17.38
C LYS A 15 -17.64 13.52 -15.92
N ALA A 16 -16.75 12.60 -15.52
CA ALA A 16 -16.08 12.67 -14.22
C ALA A 16 -15.11 13.85 -14.09
N PHE A 17 -14.85 14.58 -15.17
CA PHE A 17 -13.97 15.75 -15.25
C PHE A 17 -14.70 16.97 -15.82
N LYS A 18 -16.03 17.02 -15.72
CA LYS A 18 -16.89 18.05 -16.33
C LYS A 18 -16.59 19.49 -15.86
N GLU A 19 -15.92 19.65 -14.73
CA GLU A 19 -15.49 20.93 -14.20
C GLU A 19 -14.28 21.52 -14.95
N PHE A 20 -13.62 20.72 -15.80
CA PHE A 20 -12.48 21.14 -16.60
C PHE A 20 -12.86 21.20 -18.08
N SER A 21 -12.46 22.28 -18.76
CA SER A 21 -12.44 22.25 -20.21
C SER A 21 -11.37 21.28 -20.71
N PHE A 22 -11.45 20.84 -21.97
CA PHE A 22 -10.39 20.00 -22.53
C PHE A 22 -9.04 20.72 -22.61
N ASP A 23 -9.01 22.05 -22.74
CA ASP A 23 -7.77 22.82 -22.68
C ASP A 23 -7.22 22.87 -21.25
N ASP A 24 -8.08 22.93 -20.24
CA ASP A 24 -7.67 22.82 -18.83
C ASP A 24 -7.04 21.46 -18.57
N LEU A 25 -7.67 20.37 -19.00
CA LEU A 25 -7.13 19.01 -18.86
C LEU A 25 -5.77 18.86 -19.56
N VAL A 26 -5.64 19.39 -20.77
CA VAL A 26 -4.35 19.39 -21.50
C VAL A 26 -3.29 20.17 -20.75
N THR A 27 -3.65 21.31 -20.15
CA THR A 27 -2.73 22.14 -19.36
C THR A 27 -2.30 21.41 -18.09
N ILE A 28 -3.25 20.86 -17.34
CA ILE A 28 -3.03 20.05 -16.13
C ILE A 28 -2.06 18.90 -16.43
N LEU A 29 -2.33 18.12 -17.48
CA LEU A 29 -1.46 17.03 -17.90
C LEU A 29 -0.08 17.52 -18.36
N SER A 30 -0.02 18.65 -19.08
CA SER A 30 1.24 19.22 -19.55
C SER A 30 2.13 19.69 -18.41
N THR A 31 1.56 20.28 -17.36
CA THR A 31 2.28 20.84 -16.21
C THR A 31 2.46 19.88 -15.04
N LEU A 32 1.94 18.64 -15.13
CA LEU A 32 1.90 17.66 -14.04
C LEU A 32 1.08 18.13 -12.83
N ASP A 33 0.08 18.98 -13.06
CA ASP A 33 -0.88 19.43 -12.06
C ASP A 33 -0.29 19.92 -10.74
N PRO A 34 0.52 21.01 -10.74
CA PRO A 34 1.12 21.52 -9.51
C PRO A 34 0.08 21.95 -8.45
N GLY A 35 -1.16 22.20 -8.87
CA GLY A 35 -2.27 22.56 -7.98
C GLY A 35 -3.00 21.36 -7.38
N LYS A 36 -2.59 20.12 -7.68
CA LYS A 36 -3.25 18.88 -7.23
C LYS A 36 -4.77 18.92 -7.46
N LYS A 37 -5.21 19.37 -8.65
CA LYS A 37 -6.63 19.45 -9.04
C LYS A 37 -7.24 18.09 -9.33
N ILE A 38 -6.43 17.12 -9.76
CA ILE A 38 -6.79 15.73 -10.03
C ILE A 38 -5.90 14.84 -9.16
N THR A 39 -6.50 14.16 -8.19
CA THR A 39 -5.81 13.34 -7.20
C THR A 39 -6.44 11.94 -7.06
N GLY A 40 -5.72 11.01 -6.45
CA GLY A 40 -6.17 9.65 -6.17
C GLY A 40 -6.67 8.89 -7.40
N ASP A 41 -7.78 8.18 -7.24
CA ASP A 41 -8.39 7.34 -8.27
C ASP A 41 -8.72 8.10 -9.56
N ARG A 42 -8.89 9.43 -9.49
CA ARG A 42 -9.15 10.26 -10.67
C ARG A 42 -7.96 10.30 -11.62
N ILE A 43 -6.73 10.21 -11.11
CA ILE A 43 -5.52 10.16 -11.94
C ILE A 43 -5.50 8.84 -12.74
N ALA A 44 -5.71 7.71 -12.06
CA ALA A 44 -5.79 6.40 -12.69
C ALA A 44 -6.93 6.33 -13.73
N PHE A 45 -8.08 6.91 -13.39
CA PHE A 45 -9.21 6.99 -14.30
C PHE A 45 -8.88 7.82 -15.55
N LEU A 46 -8.18 8.95 -15.40
CA LEU A 46 -7.70 9.75 -16.53
C LEU A 46 -6.71 8.97 -17.42
N GLY A 47 -5.88 8.11 -16.82
CA GLY A 47 -5.03 7.17 -17.55
C GLY A 47 -5.81 6.17 -18.40
N SER A 48 -6.94 5.66 -17.89
CA SER A 48 -7.78 4.67 -18.59
C SER A 48 -8.51 5.21 -19.84
N VAL A 49 -8.67 6.53 -19.92
CA VAL A 49 -9.34 7.22 -21.04
C VAL A 49 -8.37 7.77 -22.08
N LEU A 50 -7.06 7.51 -21.95
CA LEU A 50 -6.10 7.93 -22.96
C LEU A 50 -6.29 7.18 -24.29
N PRO A 51 -5.96 7.82 -25.44
CA PRO A 51 -6.00 7.17 -26.73
C PRO A 51 -4.93 6.06 -26.82
N ASN A 52 -5.25 4.98 -27.53
CA ASN A 52 -4.24 3.99 -27.94
C ASN A 52 -3.49 4.45 -29.21
N ASP A 53 -2.43 3.74 -29.59
CA ASP A 53 -1.57 4.12 -30.72
C ASP A 53 -2.31 4.20 -32.06
N ILE A 54 -3.35 3.37 -32.26
CA ILE A 54 -4.16 3.37 -33.49
C ILE A 54 -5.04 4.61 -33.52
N GLU A 55 -5.76 4.89 -32.43
CA GLU A 55 -6.60 6.07 -32.25
C GLU A 55 -5.77 7.35 -32.40
N GLN A 56 -4.58 7.38 -31.80
CA GLN A 56 -3.68 8.53 -31.88
C GLN A 56 -3.24 8.80 -33.33
N LYS A 57 -2.94 7.76 -34.12
CA LYS A 57 -2.62 7.91 -35.55
C LYS A 57 -3.82 8.41 -36.36
N GLN A 58 -5.02 7.87 -36.12
CA GLN A 58 -6.25 8.29 -36.80
C GLN A 58 -6.59 9.76 -36.54
N ILE A 59 -6.48 10.17 -35.27
CA ILE A 59 -6.70 11.57 -34.87
C ILE A 59 -5.62 12.50 -35.43
N SER A 60 -4.37 12.03 -35.56
CA SER A 60 -3.27 12.80 -36.19
C SER A 60 -3.45 13.01 -37.69
N ALA A 61 -4.11 12.08 -38.37
CA ALA A 61 -4.37 12.18 -39.80
C ALA A 61 -5.57 13.08 -40.14
N TYR A 62 -6.39 13.45 -39.15
CA TYR A 62 -7.56 14.29 -39.35
C TYR A 62 -7.18 15.74 -39.70
N LYS A 63 -7.80 16.28 -40.74
CA LYS A 63 -7.59 17.65 -41.24
C LYS A 63 -8.85 18.52 -41.27
N GLY A 64 -9.96 18.02 -40.72
CA GLY A 64 -11.23 18.75 -40.69
C GLY A 64 -11.32 19.74 -39.52
N SER A 65 -12.49 20.37 -39.37
CA SER A 65 -12.76 21.30 -38.25
C SER A 65 -12.97 20.55 -36.93
N ASN A 66 -12.53 21.16 -35.82
CA ASN A 66 -12.81 20.66 -34.47
C ASN A 66 -14.31 20.55 -34.17
N ASP A 67 -15.15 21.37 -34.79
CA ASP A 67 -16.60 21.37 -34.55
C ASP A 67 -17.29 20.11 -35.07
N ALA A 68 -16.62 19.38 -35.97
CA ALA A 68 -17.13 18.12 -36.52
C ALA A 68 -16.66 16.89 -35.72
N LEU A 69 -15.87 17.07 -34.66
CA LEU A 69 -15.36 15.99 -33.83
C LEU A 69 -16.32 15.66 -32.68
N LEU A 70 -16.50 14.37 -32.39
CA LEU A 70 -17.17 13.94 -31.17
C LEU A 70 -16.35 14.36 -29.93
N PRO A 71 -16.97 14.51 -28.74
CA PRO A 71 -16.24 14.95 -27.54
C PRO A 71 -14.97 14.14 -27.23
N ALA A 72 -15.02 12.81 -27.38
CA ALA A 72 -13.86 11.95 -27.18
C ALA A 72 -12.74 12.21 -28.21
N GLU A 73 -13.12 12.43 -29.47
CA GLU A 73 -12.18 12.72 -30.56
C GLU A 73 -11.56 14.11 -30.41
N LEU A 74 -12.35 15.10 -29.98
CA LEU A 74 -11.88 16.44 -29.68
C LEU A 74 -10.89 16.44 -28.50
N PHE A 75 -11.19 15.67 -27.45
CA PHE A 75 -10.27 15.47 -26.33
C PHE A 75 -8.95 14.85 -26.81
N PHE A 76 -9.02 13.78 -27.62
CA PHE A 76 -7.83 13.14 -28.19
C PHE A 76 -7.03 14.08 -29.09
N HIS A 77 -7.70 14.90 -29.90
CA HIS A 77 -7.06 15.86 -30.77
C HIS A 77 -6.29 16.92 -29.96
N LYS A 78 -6.90 17.44 -28.88
CA LYS A 78 -6.22 18.38 -27.98
C LYS A 78 -5.06 17.75 -27.20
N LEU A 79 -5.19 16.48 -26.80
CA LEU A 79 -4.14 15.72 -26.11
C LEU A 79 -2.85 15.55 -26.92
N GLN A 80 -2.89 15.67 -28.26
CA GLN A 80 -1.70 15.55 -29.10
C GLN A 80 -0.61 16.57 -28.76
N LYS A 81 -0.99 17.70 -28.15
CA LYS A 81 -0.05 18.73 -27.66
C LYS A 81 0.75 18.25 -26.44
N VAL A 82 0.26 17.25 -25.72
CA VAL A 82 0.87 16.70 -24.50
C VAL A 82 1.86 15.59 -24.87
N LYS A 83 3.15 15.92 -24.84
CA LYS A 83 4.20 14.91 -25.04
C LYS A 83 4.24 13.91 -23.88
N ARG A 84 4.31 12.62 -24.21
CA ARG A 84 4.48 11.50 -23.25
C ARG A 84 3.38 11.46 -22.18
N VAL A 85 2.13 11.69 -22.56
CA VAL A 85 0.98 11.77 -21.63
C VAL A 85 0.85 10.56 -20.70
N THR A 86 1.06 9.34 -21.21
CA THR A 86 1.01 8.12 -20.39
C THR A 86 2.06 8.10 -19.29
N VAL A 87 3.27 8.61 -19.56
CA VAL A 87 4.34 8.72 -18.55
C VAL A 87 3.99 9.81 -17.54
N LYS A 88 3.43 10.93 -18.01
CA LYS A 88 3.01 12.04 -17.13
C LYS A 88 1.93 11.61 -16.14
N ILE A 89 0.96 10.80 -16.56
CA ILE A 89 -0.03 10.19 -15.66
C ILE A 89 0.65 9.37 -14.57
N LYS A 90 1.58 8.46 -14.93
CA LYS A 90 2.33 7.66 -13.94
C LYS A 90 3.12 8.51 -12.95
N VAL A 91 3.70 9.61 -13.43
CA VAL A 91 4.40 10.58 -12.57
C VAL A 91 3.42 11.26 -11.62
N MET A 92 2.24 11.69 -12.10
CA MET A 92 1.21 12.26 -11.24
C MET A 92 0.74 11.27 -10.17
N GLU A 93 0.48 10.00 -10.53
CA GLU A 93 0.13 8.94 -9.56
C GLU A 93 1.22 8.76 -8.50
N THR A 94 2.49 8.79 -8.91
CA THR A 94 3.63 8.68 -7.99
C THR A 94 3.70 9.90 -7.07
N LEU A 95 3.57 11.12 -7.60
CA LEU A 95 3.62 12.35 -6.81
C LEU A 95 2.46 12.45 -5.79
N ASP A 96 1.29 11.92 -6.15
CA ASP A 96 0.12 11.90 -5.28
C ASP A 96 0.28 10.93 -4.10
N THR A 97 0.99 9.81 -4.31
CA THR A 97 1.09 8.71 -3.32
C THR A 97 2.42 8.67 -2.55
N LEU A 98 3.47 9.35 -3.04
CA LEU A 98 4.81 9.26 -2.48
C LEU A 98 4.90 9.72 -1.03
N GLU A 99 4.30 10.86 -0.70
CA GLU A 99 4.37 11.46 0.64
C GLU A 99 3.75 10.52 1.67
N HIS A 100 2.53 10.04 1.42
CA HIS A 100 1.87 9.05 2.26
C HIS A 100 2.65 7.74 2.36
N GLY A 101 3.26 7.27 1.27
CA GLY A 101 4.09 6.07 1.27
C GLY A 101 5.34 6.20 2.14
N VAL A 102 5.96 7.39 2.14
CA VAL A 102 7.13 7.67 3.00
C VAL A 102 6.73 7.76 4.46
N GLU A 103 5.63 8.43 4.78
CA GLU A 103 5.10 8.54 6.15
C GLU A 103 4.74 7.17 6.74
N ASP A 104 3.92 6.38 6.04
CA ASP A 104 3.52 5.04 6.49
C ASP A 104 4.73 4.12 6.69
N LEU A 105 5.71 4.17 5.79
CA LEU A 105 6.94 3.40 5.94
C LEU A 105 7.76 3.87 7.14
N GLY A 106 7.86 5.18 7.35
CA GLY A 106 8.53 5.80 8.50
C GLY A 106 7.91 5.35 9.84
N ASP A 107 6.59 5.39 9.94
CA ASP A 107 5.85 4.96 11.13
C ASP A 107 6.08 3.47 11.43
N ARG A 108 6.04 2.61 10.41
CA ARG A 108 6.32 1.17 10.57
C ARG A 108 7.75 0.92 11.06
N PHE A 109 8.73 1.66 10.54
CA PHE A 109 10.11 1.55 11.03
C PHE A 109 10.26 2.05 12.48
N SER A 110 9.58 3.14 12.83
CA SER A 110 9.57 3.68 14.20
C SER A 110 9.01 2.66 15.19
N VAL A 111 7.88 2.02 14.84
CA VAL A 111 7.29 0.94 15.65
C VAL A 111 8.24 -0.24 15.78
N LEU A 112 8.83 -0.73 14.68
CA LEU A 112 9.77 -1.85 14.71
C LEU A 112 10.97 -1.55 15.62
N ARG A 113 11.55 -0.35 15.46
CA ARG A 113 12.68 0.10 16.29
C ARG A 113 12.29 0.12 17.77
N SER A 114 11.16 0.73 18.10
CA SER A 114 10.66 0.81 19.47
C SER A 114 10.43 -0.57 20.08
N VAL A 115 9.85 -1.52 19.33
CA VAL A 115 9.66 -2.90 19.78
C VAL A 115 11.02 -3.58 20.04
N CYS A 116 11.99 -3.45 19.14
CA CYS A 116 13.32 -4.01 19.34
C CYS A 116 14.00 -3.42 20.58
N GLU A 117 13.95 -2.11 20.77
CA GLU A 117 14.53 -1.44 21.94
C GLU A 117 13.85 -1.89 23.24
N GLN A 118 12.52 -2.02 23.26
CA GLN A 118 11.77 -2.49 24.42
C GLN A 118 12.06 -3.95 24.75
N VAL A 119 12.08 -4.84 23.76
CA VAL A 119 12.33 -6.28 23.97
C VAL A 119 13.77 -6.51 24.43
N MET A 120 14.75 -5.92 23.74
CA MET A 120 16.17 -6.09 24.06
C MET A 120 16.57 -5.39 25.35
N GLY A 121 15.90 -4.29 25.71
CA GLY A 121 16.17 -3.53 26.93
C GLY A 121 15.38 -3.99 28.17
N SER A 122 14.47 -4.96 28.04
CA SER A 122 13.61 -5.38 29.15
C SER A 122 14.28 -6.42 30.05
N GLU A 123 14.87 -5.95 31.13
CA GLU A 123 15.38 -6.80 32.22
C GLU A 123 14.29 -7.70 32.84
N LYS A 124 13.05 -7.22 32.89
CA LYS A 124 11.91 -8.01 33.40
C LYS A 124 11.60 -9.18 32.49
N LEU A 125 11.54 -8.96 31.17
CA LEU A 125 11.31 -10.01 30.19
C LEU A 125 12.42 -11.06 30.27
N ARG A 126 13.68 -10.60 30.37
CA ARG A 126 14.82 -11.50 30.56
C ARG A 126 14.65 -12.42 31.78
N LYS A 127 14.30 -11.88 32.94
CA LYS A 127 14.08 -12.68 34.17
C LYS A 127 12.94 -13.70 34.02
N VAL A 128 11.85 -13.32 33.34
CA VAL A 128 10.76 -14.25 33.03
C VAL A 128 11.27 -15.39 32.15
N LEU A 129 12.00 -15.09 31.08
CA LEU A 129 12.53 -16.10 30.16
C LEU A 129 13.55 -17.02 30.87
N GLU A 130 14.42 -16.49 31.73
CA GLU A 130 15.35 -17.28 32.54
C GLU A 130 14.60 -18.23 33.50
N THR A 131 13.52 -17.75 34.11
CA THR A 131 12.67 -18.57 35.01
C THR A 131 11.95 -19.68 34.23
N VAL A 132 11.39 -19.35 33.06
CA VAL A 132 10.77 -20.34 32.17
C VAL A 132 11.78 -21.40 31.75
N LEU A 133 13.01 -21.01 31.40
CA LEU A 133 14.07 -21.95 31.04
C LEU A 133 14.42 -22.87 32.21
N ALA A 134 14.58 -22.32 33.42
CA ALA A 134 14.89 -23.08 34.61
C ALA A 134 13.80 -24.11 34.94
N ILE A 135 12.53 -23.69 34.94
CA ILE A 135 11.38 -24.60 35.16
C ILE A 135 11.36 -25.67 34.08
N GLY A 136 11.50 -25.28 32.81
CA GLY A 136 11.52 -26.21 31.68
C GLY A 136 12.62 -27.26 31.79
N ASN A 137 13.84 -26.86 32.20
CA ASN A 137 14.97 -27.77 32.39
C ASN A 137 14.74 -28.75 33.56
N ILE A 138 14.18 -28.28 34.68
CA ILE A 138 13.82 -29.15 35.82
C ILE A 138 12.75 -30.17 35.41
N MET A 139 11.71 -29.72 34.73
CA MET A 139 10.58 -30.59 34.35
C MET A 139 10.94 -31.63 33.28
N ASN A 140 11.92 -31.33 32.44
CA ASN A 140 12.35 -32.20 31.35
C ASN A 140 13.68 -32.92 31.66
N GLU A 141 14.12 -32.93 32.92
CA GLU A 141 15.32 -33.63 33.35
C GLU A 141 15.29 -35.11 32.92
N GLY A 142 16.41 -35.61 32.38
CA GLY A 142 16.52 -36.97 31.86
C GLY A 142 15.86 -37.21 30.49
N THR A 143 15.24 -36.19 29.88
CA THR A 143 14.74 -36.25 28.50
C THR A 143 15.67 -35.51 27.53
N SER A 144 15.45 -35.69 26.22
CA SER A 144 16.17 -34.92 25.19
C SER A 144 15.89 -33.41 25.20
N LYS A 145 14.92 -32.96 26.01
CA LYS A 145 14.55 -31.55 26.18
C LYS A 145 15.05 -30.94 27.51
N GLY A 146 15.75 -31.72 28.34
CA GLY A 146 16.43 -31.21 29.52
C GLY A 146 17.77 -30.56 29.16
N SER A 147 18.31 -29.76 30.09
CA SER A 147 19.60 -29.05 29.91
C SER A 147 19.68 -28.19 28.64
N ALA A 148 18.59 -27.54 28.26
CA ALA A 148 18.57 -26.61 27.14
C ALA A 148 19.23 -25.29 27.52
N ASP A 149 19.92 -24.66 26.55
CA ASP A 149 20.48 -23.31 26.68
C ASP A 149 19.44 -22.21 26.38
N GLY A 150 18.32 -22.59 25.76
CA GLY A 150 17.26 -21.67 25.36
C GLY A 150 16.06 -22.40 24.76
N PHE A 151 15.01 -21.64 24.47
CA PHE A 151 13.78 -22.14 23.86
C PHE A 151 13.22 -21.11 22.87
N THR A 152 12.35 -21.56 21.96
CA THR A 152 11.66 -20.68 21.02
C THR A 152 10.45 -20.02 21.69
N PHE A 153 10.08 -18.79 21.30
CA PHE A 153 8.92 -18.10 21.88
C PHE A 153 7.60 -18.87 21.74
N ASP A 154 7.45 -19.70 20.71
CA ASP A 154 6.28 -20.61 20.58
C ASP A 154 6.11 -21.54 21.79
N SER A 155 7.20 -21.85 22.50
CA SER A 155 7.15 -22.66 23.72
C SER A 155 6.44 -21.96 24.87
N LEU A 156 6.35 -20.62 24.87
CA LEU A 156 5.60 -19.85 25.88
C LEU A 156 4.10 -20.20 25.87
N LEU A 157 3.55 -20.59 24.71
CA LEU A 157 2.15 -21.00 24.59
C LEU A 157 1.85 -22.30 25.37
N LYS A 158 2.87 -23.09 25.71
CA LYS A 158 2.72 -24.34 26.48
C LYS A 158 2.61 -24.10 27.97
N LEU A 159 2.97 -22.91 28.46
CA LEU A 159 2.92 -22.57 29.89
C LEU A 159 1.50 -22.61 30.46
N THR A 160 0.49 -22.41 29.60
CA THR A 160 -0.94 -22.52 29.96
C THR A 160 -1.44 -23.97 30.00
N GLN A 161 -0.69 -24.91 29.41
CA GLN A 161 -1.12 -26.30 29.24
C GLN A 161 -0.58 -27.19 30.35
N THR A 162 0.60 -26.87 30.87
CA THR A 162 1.23 -27.64 31.93
C THR A 162 0.69 -27.23 33.29
N LYS A 163 0.04 -28.18 33.98
CA LYS A 163 -0.65 -27.97 35.26
C LYS A 163 0.14 -28.55 36.43
N SER A 164 -0.10 -27.99 37.62
CA SER A 164 0.28 -28.53 38.91
C SER A 164 -0.34 -29.91 39.14
N PHE A 165 0.20 -30.64 40.11
CA PHE A 165 -0.29 -31.97 40.49
C PHE A 165 -1.78 -31.99 40.85
N ASP A 166 -2.28 -30.95 41.51
CA ASP A 166 -3.70 -30.81 41.86
C ASP A 166 -4.57 -30.22 40.73
N GLY A 167 -3.96 -29.91 39.58
CA GLY A 167 -4.63 -29.39 38.39
C GLY A 167 -5.09 -27.93 38.47
N LYS A 168 -4.88 -27.26 39.61
CA LYS A 168 -5.45 -25.93 39.91
C LYS A 168 -4.64 -24.77 39.34
N MET A 169 -3.35 -24.95 39.14
CA MET A 169 -2.44 -23.89 38.71
C MET A 169 -1.67 -24.32 37.47
N THR A 170 -1.47 -23.43 36.52
CA THR A 170 -0.57 -23.64 35.37
C THR A 170 0.80 -23.05 35.64
N ILE A 171 1.80 -23.38 34.82
CA ILE A 171 3.11 -22.71 34.90
C ILE A 171 2.96 -21.20 34.65
N LEU A 172 2.06 -20.79 33.75
CA LEU A 172 1.80 -19.37 33.53
C LEU A 172 1.26 -18.69 34.79
N ASP A 173 0.29 -19.30 35.47
CA ASP A 173 -0.27 -18.77 36.72
C ASP A 173 0.83 -18.58 37.78
N TYR A 174 1.73 -19.57 37.91
CA TYR A 174 2.87 -19.49 38.81
C TYR A 174 3.81 -18.33 38.49
N ILE A 175 4.16 -18.15 37.20
CA ILE A 175 5.02 -17.06 36.75
C ILE A 175 4.38 -15.71 37.06
N VAL A 176 3.08 -15.54 36.79
CA VAL A 176 2.35 -14.30 37.07
C VAL A 176 2.27 -14.01 38.57
N MET A 177 2.19 -15.03 39.44
CA MET A 177 2.23 -14.81 40.90
C MET A 177 3.63 -14.46 41.42
N THR A 178 4.68 -14.77 40.66
CA THR A 178 6.08 -14.59 41.07
C THR A 178 6.64 -13.21 40.68
N PHE A 179 6.09 -12.57 39.65
CA PHE A 179 6.56 -11.30 39.07
C PHE A 179 5.49 -10.20 39.12
#